data_AF-A0A852ISQ1-F1
#
_entry.id   AF-A0A852ISQ1-F1
#
_cell.length_a   1.000
_cell.length_b   1.000
_cell.length_c   1.000
_cell.angle_alpha   90.00
_cell.angle_beta   90.00
_cell.angle_gamma   90.00
#
_symmetry.space_group_name_H-M   'P 1'
#
loop_
_entity.id
_entity.type
_entity.pdbx_description
1 polymer ?
#
loop_
_entity_poly.entity_id
_entity_poly.type
_entity_poly.pdbx_seq_one_letter_code
_entity_poly.pdbx_strand_id
1 'polypeptide(L)'
;APSFLGGPAASCGARANSSAWFSARYDAAVEPLLTGTAQELSPDVVRWWLTLQGSPSGIQLQDIIQKLFHVLQPPSSGVWDPSCCRSCAVVGNSGWLRGSGHGLQIDAHDCVLRMNRAKVAGFELDVGRRTTHRFMYPESAVDVVPEVHLVLVPFKPLDLQWVASAFSTGELTHTYTRVKQFIKADRSKVLILSPTFLKYIQDRWTQRRGRYPSTGFTALLFALHSCQQVSVFGFGADSEGNWHHYWERNRWAGGFRRTRVHDADAEFGIIQRLAAEGRIAFHR
;
A
#
# COMPACT_ATOMS: atom_id res chain seq x y z
N ALA A 1 -13.16 -41.08 8.37
CA ALA A 1 -12.84 -40.63 6.99
C ALA A 1 -13.75 -41.38 6.04
N PRO A 2 -14.33 -40.73 5.02
CA PRO A 2 -13.61 -40.03 3.94
C PRO A 2 -13.84 -38.50 4.02
N SER A 3 -12.80 -37.66 4.08
CA SER A 3 -11.97 -37.14 2.97
C SER A 3 -12.73 -36.19 2.02
N PHE A 4 -12.90 -34.93 2.45
CA PHE A 4 -13.18 -33.82 1.54
C PHE A 4 -11.85 -33.30 1.00
N LEU A 5 -11.48 -33.79 -0.17
CA LEU A 5 -10.38 -33.31 -0.98
C LEU A 5 -10.74 -31.93 -1.58
N GLY A 6 -9.72 -31.06 -1.58
CA GLY A 6 -9.59 -29.74 -2.20
C GLY A 6 -10.70 -29.26 -3.14
N GLY A 7 -11.33 -28.15 -2.75
CA GLY A 7 -11.92 -27.22 -3.71
C GLY A 7 -10.81 -26.46 -4.45
N PRO A 8 -10.97 -26.15 -5.74
CA PRO A 8 -9.94 -25.48 -6.51
C PRO A 8 -9.72 -24.07 -5.96
N ALA A 9 -8.45 -23.70 -5.76
CA ALA A 9 -8.06 -22.31 -5.64
C ALA A 9 -8.65 -21.56 -6.85
N ALA A 10 -9.42 -20.51 -6.59
CA ALA A 10 -9.92 -19.61 -7.62
C ALA A 10 -8.74 -18.82 -8.22
N SER A 11 -7.94 -19.52 -9.04
CA SER A 11 -7.08 -18.93 -10.03
C SER A 11 -7.98 -18.10 -10.94
N CYS A 12 -7.87 -16.78 -10.82
CA CYS A 12 -8.55 -15.88 -11.73
C CYS A 12 -8.04 -16.18 -13.14
N GLY A 13 -8.92 -16.72 -13.98
CA GLY A 13 -8.70 -16.86 -15.40
C GLY A 13 -8.18 -15.52 -15.95
N ALA A 14 -7.03 -15.58 -16.61
CA ALA A 14 -6.49 -14.46 -17.35
C ALA A 14 -7.63 -13.82 -18.16
N ARG A 15 -7.95 -12.54 -17.92
CA ARG A 15 -8.75 -11.77 -18.87
C ARG A 15 -8.11 -12.00 -20.24
N ALA A 16 -8.91 -12.47 -21.19
CA ALA A 16 -8.49 -13.16 -22.41
C ALA A 16 -7.67 -12.33 -23.43
N ASN A 17 -7.10 -11.20 -23.03
CA ASN A 17 -6.13 -10.42 -23.80
C ASN A 17 -5.20 -9.66 -22.84
N SER A 18 -4.32 -10.38 -22.15
CA SER A 18 -3.23 -9.72 -21.44
C SER A 18 -2.16 -9.27 -22.41
N SER A 19 -1.89 -7.95 -22.45
CA SER A 19 -0.79 -7.42 -23.26
C SER A 19 0.52 -8.08 -22.83
N ALA A 20 1.46 -8.22 -23.77
CA ALA A 20 2.81 -8.68 -23.46
C ALA A 20 3.49 -7.78 -22.41
N TRP A 21 3.18 -6.47 -22.43
CA TRP A 21 3.73 -5.49 -21.47
C TRP A 21 3.27 -5.76 -20.04
N PHE A 22 1.99 -6.06 -19.83
CA PHE A 22 1.43 -6.39 -18.52
C PHE A 22 1.88 -7.78 -18.07
N SER A 23 1.77 -8.78 -18.94
CA SER A 23 2.18 -10.17 -18.64
C SER A 23 3.66 -10.27 -18.27
N ALA A 24 4.53 -9.43 -18.83
CA ALA A 24 5.95 -9.38 -18.48
C ALA A 24 6.22 -8.78 -17.09
N ARG A 25 5.23 -8.13 -16.45
CA ARG A 25 5.39 -7.45 -15.16
C ARG A 25 4.57 -8.12 -14.06
N TYR A 26 3.33 -8.45 -14.35
CA TYR A 26 2.39 -9.06 -13.41
C TYR A 26 2.79 -10.49 -13.08
N ASP A 27 2.91 -10.81 -11.80
CA ASP A 27 3.19 -12.15 -11.30
C ASP A 27 2.20 -12.50 -10.19
N ALA A 28 1.23 -13.35 -10.52
CA ALA A 28 0.15 -13.72 -9.62
C ALA A 28 0.62 -14.49 -8.37
N ALA A 29 1.82 -15.07 -8.39
CA ALA A 29 2.35 -15.85 -7.27
C ALA A 29 2.98 -14.97 -6.18
N VAL A 30 3.19 -13.67 -6.45
CA VAL A 30 3.78 -12.77 -5.46
C VAL A 30 2.71 -12.35 -4.46
N GLU A 31 2.87 -12.84 -3.23
CA GLU A 31 2.01 -12.51 -2.11
C GLU A 31 2.31 -11.09 -1.55
N PRO A 32 1.29 -10.22 -1.43
CA PRO A 32 1.49 -8.84 -1.02
C PRO A 32 1.78 -8.63 0.47
N LEU A 33 1.48 -9.62 1.31
CA LEU A 33 1.52 -9.49 2.77
C LEU A 33 2.52 -10.47 3.41
N LEU A 34 3.01 -10.10 4.59
CA LEU A 34 3.59 -11.05 5.52
C LEU A 34 2.46 -11.81 6.24
N THR A 35 2.61 -13.13 6.34
CA THR A 35 1.55 -14.07 6.71
C THR A 35 1.83 -14.80 8.01
N GLY A 36 3.03 -14.70 8.59
CA GLY A 36 3.28 -15.26 9.91
C GLY A 36 4.74 -15.28 10.36
N THR A 37 4.94 -15.86 11.54
CA THR A 37 6.22 -15.95 12.26
C THR A 37 7.28 -16.78 11.54
N ALA A 38 6.88 -17.71 10.66
CA ALA A 38 7.78 -18.57 9.90
C ALA A 38 8.12 -18.02 8.51
N GLN A 39 7.60 -16.85 8.13
CA GLN A 39 7.87 -16.29 6.82
C GLN A 39 9.30 -15.75 6.76
N GLU A 40 10.10 -16.35 5.88
CA GLU A 40 11.46 -15.92 5.59
C GLU A 40 11.50 -15.04 4.35
N LEU A 41 12.34 -14.01 4.40
CA LEU A 41 12.65 -13.18 3.25
C LEU A 41 13.94 -13.68 2.61
N SER A 42 13.96 -13.78 1.29
CA SER A 42 15.16 -14.22 0.58
C SER A 42 16.33 -13.25 0.83
N PRO A 43 17.59 -13.74 0.83
CA PRO A 43 18.75 -12.89 1.07
C PRO A 43 18.87 -11.71 0.10
N ASP A 44 18.41 -11.85 -1.14
CA ASP A 44 18.40 -10.76 -2.12
C ASP A 44 17.36 -9.68 -1.78
N VAL A 45 16.17 -10.08 -1.27
CA VAL A 45 15.15 -9.16 -0.77
C VAL A 45 15.68 -8.39 0.42
N VAL A 46 16.24 -9.11 1.41
CA VAL A 46 16.79 -8.48 2.62
C VAL A 46 17.90 -7.50 2.27
N ARG A 47 18.86 -7.91 1.43
CA ARG A 47 19.97 -7.05 1.01
C ARG A 47 19.48 -5.78 0.34
N TRP A 48 18.57 -5.90 -0.62
CA TRP A 48 17.99 -4.73 -1.28
C TRP A 48 17.22 -3.84 -0.30
N TRP A 49 16.36 -4.43 0.53
CA TRP A 49 15.48 -3.71 1.45
C TRP A 49 16.26 -2.89 2.49
N LEU A 50 17.39 -3.42 2.98
CA LEU A 50 18.26 -2.68 3.90
C LEU A 50 18.87 -1.43 3.25
N THR A 51 19.07 -1.40 1.92
CA THR A 51 19.61 -0.21 1.23
C THR A 51 18.62 0.96 1.15
N LEU A 52 17.34 0.75 1.44
CA LEU A 52 16.31 1.77 1.26
C LEU A 52 16.45 2.93 2.26
N GLN A 53 16.69 2.64 3.54
CA GLN A 53 16.77 3.66 4.59
C GLN A 53 17.70 3.29 5.79
N GLY A 54 18.52 2.23 5.72
CA GLY A 54 19.26 1.75 6.90
C GLY A 54 20.68 1.22 6.64
N SER A 55 21.39 0.92 7.73
CA SER A 55 22.75 0.39 7.73
C SER A 55 22.76 -1.15 7.69
N PRO A 56 23.74 -1.82 7.02
CA PRO A 56 23.66 -3.25 6.70
C PRO A 56 24.04 -4.23 7.84
N SER A 57 24.46 -3.78 9.03
CA SER A 57 25.14 -4.67 9.99
C SER A 57 24.29 -5.04 11.21
N GLY A 58 24.22 -6.34 11.51
CA GLY A 58 23.82 -6.89 12.81
C GLY A 58 22.32 -7.04 13.09
N ILE A 59 21.44 -6.85 12.10
CA ILE A 59 19.99 -6.97 12.31
C ILE A 59 19.53 -8.42 12.20
N GLN A 60 19.02 -8.98 13.30
CA GLN A 60 18.33 -10.27 13.33
C GLN A 60 16.86 -10.09 12.88
N LEU A 61 16.64 -10.07 11.56
CA LEU A 61 15.31 -9.79 11.00
C LEU A 61 14.25 -10.82 11.41
N GLN A 62 14.65 -12.09 11.55
CA GLN A 62 13.73 -13.15 11.98
C GLN A 62 13.18 -12.87 13.38
N ASP A 63 14.03 -12.43 14.31
CA ASP A 63 13.61 -12.08 15.67
C ASP A 63 12.64 -10.89 15.68
N ILE A 64 12.83 -9.93 14.76
CA ILE A 64 11.91 -8.80 14.59
C ILE A 64 10.54 -9.29 14.10
N ILE A 65 10.50 -10.17 13.09
CA ILE A 65 9.26 -10.72 12.54
C ILE A 65 8.54 -11.59 13.58
N GLN A 66 9.27 -12.38 14.36
CA GLN A 66 8.71 -13.19 15.44
C GLN A 66 8.08 -12.32 16.54
N LYS A 67 8.81 -11.30 17.02
CA LYS A 67 8.30 -10.35 18.02
C LYS A 67 7.09 -9.58 17.49
N LEU A 68 7.14 -9.16 16.22
CA LEU A 68 6.04 -8.49 15.55
C LEU A 68 4.75 -9.33 15.61
N PHE A 69 4.81 -10.59 15.18
CA PHE A 69 3.64 -11.46 15.14
C PHE A 69 3.25 -12.07 16.49
N HIS A 70 4.06 -11.87 17.53
CA HIS A 70 3.64 -12.12 18.90
C HIS A 70 2.74 -10.99 19.43
N VAL A 71 2.97 -9.75 18.98
CA VAL A 71 2.16 -8.58 19.35
C VAL A 71 0.94 -8.43 18.46
N LEU A 72 1.13 -8.57 17.16
CA LEU A 72 0.09 -8.50 16.13
C LEU A 72 -0.25 -9.93 15.76
N GLN A 73 -1.51 -10.34 15.95
CA GLN A 73 -1.88 -11.70 15.52
C GLN A 73 -1.56 -11.85 14.03
N PRO A 74 -0.89 -12.94 13.63
CA PRO A 74 -0.70 -13.18 12.21
C PRO A 74 -2.08 -13.25 11.57
N PRO A 75 -2.20 -12.74 10.36
CA PRO A 75 -3.47 -12.79 9.68
C PRO A 75 -4.03 -14.21 9.62
N SER A 76 -5.19 -14.47 10.21
CA SER A 76 -5.91 -15.73 9.98
C SER A 76 -6.19 -15.85 8.49
N SER A 77 -5.93 -17.02 7.90
CA SER A 77 -6.15 -17.31 6.48
C SER A 77 -7.45 -16.66 5.99
N GLY A 78 -7.36 -15.70 5.07
CA GLY A 78 -8.50 -14.89 4.59
C GLY A 78 -8.45 -13.39 4.89
N VAL A 79 -7.27 -12.78 5.12
CA VAL A 79 -7.09 -11.30 5.24
C VAL A 79 -7.77 -10.51 4.16
N TRP A 80 -7.67 -11.08 2.97
CA TRP A 80 -8.23 -10.54 1.78
C TRP A 80 -9.14 -11.60 1.24
N ASP A 81 -10.37 -11.64 1.77
CA ASP A 81 -11.42 -12.41 1.16
C ASP A 81 -11.75 -11.75 -0.18
N PRO A 82 -11.41 -12.37 -1.33
CA PRO A 82 -11.72 -11.81 -2.64
C PRO A 82 -13.23 -11.63 -2.85
N SER A 83 -14.06 -12.27 -2.02
CA SER A 83 -15.51 -12.06 -1.98
C SER A 83 -15.89 -10.70 -1.38
N CYS A 84 -15.10 -10.17 -0.43
CA CYS A 84 -15.36 -8.91 0.27
C CYS A 84 -14.76 -7.67 -0.42
N CYS A 85 -13.74 -7.82 -1.26
CA CYS A 85 -13.10 -6.71 -1.99
C CYS A 85 -13.01 -6.97 -3.50
N ARG A 86 -14.15 -7.22 -4.15
CA ARG A 86 -14.18 -7.45 -5.60
C ARG A 86 -13.84 -6.19 -6.39
N SER A 87 -14.43 -5.07 -5.98
CA SER A 87 -14.17 -3.74 -6.53
C SER A 87 -13.42 -2.87 -5.51
N CYS A 88 -12.34 -2.24 -5.98
CA CYS A 88 -11.49 -1.40 -5.14
C CYS A 88 -11.33 0.00 -5.71
N ALA A 89 -11.60 1.01 -4.88
CA ALA A 89 -11.17 2.39 -5.14
C ALA A 89 -9.83 2.65 -4.45
N VAL A 90 -8.79 2.95 -5.22
CA VAL A 90 -7.50 3.41 -4.71
C VAL A 90 -7.49 4.94 -4.78
N VAL A 91 -7.54 5.58 -3.61
CA VAL A 91 -7.65 7.03 -3.50
C VAL A 91 -6.31 7.61 -3.06
N GLY A 92 -5.61 8.19 -4.04
CA GLY A 92 -4.39 8.95 -3.83
C GLY A 92 -4.65 10.31 -3.17
N ASN A 93 -3.61 11.13 -3.09
CA ASN A 93 -3.63 12.38 -2.33
C ASN A 93 -3.57 13.63 -3.22
N SER A 94 -3.61 13.50 -4.54
CA SER A 94 -3.45 14.64 -5.45
C SER A 94 -4.52 15.72 -5.23
N GLY A 95 -4.08 16.97 -5.33
CA GLY A 95 -4.90 18.18 -5.30
C GLY A 95 -6.01 18.19 -6.34
N TRP A 96 -5.84 17.41 -7.41
CA TRP A 96 -6.86 17.23 -8.45
C TRP A 96 -8.22 16.79 -7.89
N LEU A 97 -8.25 16.04 -6.78
CA LEU A 97 -9.51 15.61 -6.16
C LEU A 97 -10.40 16.77 -5.69
N ARG A 98 -9.84 17.95 -5.40
CA ARG A 98 -10.61 19.09 -4.88
C ARG A 98 -11.59 19.61 -5.93
N GLY A 99 -12.89 19.57 -5.61
CA GLY A 99 -13.98 19.95 -6.51
C GLY A 99 -14.34 18.90 -7.56
N SER A 100 -13.79 17.69 -7.48
CA SER A 100 -14.03 16.61 -8.45
C SER A 100 -15.41 15.96 -8.31
N GLY A 101 -16.02 16.01 -7.13
CA GLY A 101 -17.32 15.38 -6.90
C GLY A 101 -17.33 13.84 -6.96
N HIS A 102 -16.17 13.17 -6.93
CA HIS A 102 -16.08 11.71 -7.04
C HIS A 102 -16.52 10.95 -5.79
N GLY A 103 -16.90 11.62 -4.70
CA GLY A 103 -17.08 10.97 -3.42
C GLY A 103 -18.09 9.82 -3.41
N LEU A 104 -19.22 9.99 -4.09
CA LEU A 104 -20.23 8.92 -4.24
C LEU A 104 -19.71 7.75 -5.08
N GLN A 105 -18.94 8.04 -6.13
CA GLN A 105 -18.36 7.00 -6.99
C GLN A 105 -17.29 6.20 -6.25
N ILE A 106 -16.46 6.87 -5.43
CA ILE A 106 -15.47 6.22 -4.57
C ILE A 106 -16.18 5.29 -3.57
N ASP A 107 -17.20 5.80 -2.87
CA ASP A 107 -17.93 5.05 -1.85
C ASP A 107 -18.76 3.87 -2.39
N ALA A 108 -19.01 3.83 -3.69
CA ALA A 108 -19.72 2.72 -4.35
C ALA A 108 -18.87 1.44 -4.49
N HIS A 109 -17.56 1.49 -4.20
CA HIS A 109 -16.70 0.31 -4.26
C HIS A 109 -16.78 -0.50 -2.96
N ASP A 110 -16.59 -1.81 -3.07
CA ASP A 110 -16.57 -2.72 -1.92
C ASP A 110 -15.49 -2.28 -0.93
N CYS A 111 -14.29 -2.02 -1.47
CA CYS A 111 -13.12 -1.60 -0.70
C CYS A 111 -12.58 -0.24 -1.14
N VAL A 112 -12.27 0.61 -0.16
CA VAL A 112 -11.71 1.96 -0.38
C VAL A 112 -10.35 2.03 0.31
N LEU A 113 -9.30 2.06 -0.50
CA LEU A 113 -7.91 2.05 -0.08
C LEU A 113 -7.41 3.50 -0.06
N ARG A 114 -7.07 3.99 1.13
CA ARG A 114 -6.49 5.33 1.34
C ARG A 114 -5.07 5.21 1.85
N MET A 115 -4.34 6.31 1.89
CA MET A 115 -2.93 6.29 2.29
C MET A 115 -2.51 7.54 3.06
N ASN A 116 -1.46 7.39 3.86
CA ASN A 116 -0.83 8.49 4.58
C ASN A 116 -1.84 9.25 5.46
N ARG A 117 -1.61 10.56 5.62
CA ARG A 117 -2.44 11.48 6.43
C ARG A 117 -3.65 12.04 5.68
N ALA A 118 -4.12 11.37 4.62
CA ALA A 118 -5.24 11.80 3.80
C ALA A 118 -6.49 12.11 4.62
N LYS A 119 -7.01 13.34 4.52
CA LYS A 119 -8.18 13.81 5.28
C LYS A 119 -9.48 13.50 4.54
N VAL A 120 -10.44 12.89 5.21
CA VAL A 120 -11.80 12.70 4.67
C VAL A 120 -12.74 13.83 5.11
N ALA A 121 -12.68 14.19 6.39
CA ALA A 121 -13.54 15.22 6.97
C ALA A 121 -13.40 16.57 6.25
N GLY A 122 -14.51 17.10 5.74
CA GLY A 122 -14.57 18.35 4.98
C GLY A 122 -14.26 18.22 3.48
N PHE A 123 -14.02 17.00 2.99
CA PHE A 123 -13.74 16.68 1.58
C PHE A 123 -14.62 15.54 1.05
N GLU A 124 -15.66 15.14 1.77
CA GLU A 124 -16.46 13.95 1.51
C GLU A 124 -17.11 13.95 0.12
N LEU A 125 -17.50 15.13 -0.39
CA LEU A 125 -18.07 15.29 -1.72
C LEU A 125 -17.09 14.84 -2.81
N ASP A 126 -15.80 15.09 -2.59
CA ASP A 126 -14.72 14.85 -3.54
C ASP A 126 -14.10 13.48 -3.36
N VAL A 127 -13.83 13.10 -2.11
CA VAL A 127 -13.01 11.92 -1.80
C VAL A 127 -13.80 10.77 -1.20
N GLY A 128 -15.10 10.95 -0.92
CA GLY A 128 -15.96 9.95 -0.30
C GLY A 128 -15.76 9.87 1.22
N ARG A 129 -16.59 9.09 1.90
CA ARG A 129 -16.60 8.91 3.36
C ARG A 129 -15.96 7.60 3.79
N ARG A 130 -16.04 6.56 2.97
CA ARG A 130 -15.63 5.20 3.33
C ARG A 130 -14.11 5.05 3.31
N THR A 131 -13.60 4.24 4.21
CA THR A 131 -12.23 3.71 4.18
C THR A 131 -12.33 2.27 4.64
N THR A 132 -11.73 1.31 3.94
CA THR A 132 -11.64 -0.08 4.41
C THR A 132 -10.20 -0.44 4.74
N HIS A 133 -9.23 0.15 4.04
CA HIS A 133 -7.81 -0.06 4.25
C HIS A 133 -7.07 1.28 4.22
N ARG A 134 -6.11 1.47 5.13
CA ARG A 134 -5.24 2.64 5.14
C ARG A 134 -3.77 2.24 5.14
N PHE A 135 -3.08 2.58 4.05
CA PHE A 135 -1.66 2.35 3.86
C PHE A 135 -0.85 3.45 4.53
N MET A 136 0.10 3.08 5.39
CA MET A 136 0.96 4.07 6.04
C MET A 136 2.25 3.44 6.56
N TYR A 137 3.13 4.30 7.04
CA TYR A 137 4.43 4.00 7.62
C TYR A 137 4.63 4.94 8.82
N PRO A 138 5.56 4.68 9.75
CA PRO A 138 5.61 5.36 11.05
C PRO A 138 5.54 6.89 10.98
N GLU A 139 6.26 7.49 10.03
CA GLU A 139 6.37 8.93 9.84
C GLU A 139 5.11 9.58 9.25
N SER A 140 4.22 8.78 8.67
CA SER A 140 2.96 9.19 8.04
C SER A 140 1.73 8.60 8.75
N ALA A 141 1.92 7.97 9.91
CA ALA A 141 0.89 7.26 10.63
C ALA A 141 -0.20 8.19 11.19
N VAL A 142 -1.44 7.69 11.18
CA VAL A 142 -2.62 8.31 11.81
C VAL A 142 -3.35 7.25 12.62
N ASP A 143 -4.14 7.69 13.61
CA ASP A 143 -5.08 6.80 14.27
C ASP A 143 -6.16 6.38 13.25
N VAL A 144 -6.58 5.12 13.32
CA VAL A 144 -7.62 4.56 12.46
C VAL A 144 -8.76 4.00 13.31
N VAL A 145 -9.98 4.14 12.81
CA VAL A 145 -11.16 3.57 13.49
C VAL A 145 -11.11 2.04 13.44
N PRO A 146 -11.67 1.32 14.44
CA PRO A 146 -11.54 -0.13 14.57
C PRO A 146 -12.02 -0.95 13.36
N GLU A 147 -12.88 -0.38 12.52
CA GLU A 147 -13.41 -1.03 11.32
C GLU A 147 -12.37 -1.12 10.18
N VAL A 148 -11.38 -0.22 10.18
CA VAL A 148 -10.41 -0.03 9.09
C VAL A 148 -9.17 -0.90 9.31
N HIS A 149 -8.75 -1.59 8.26
CA HIS A 149 -7.46 -2.29 8.25
C HIS A 149 -6.31 -1.30 8.12
N LEU A 150 -5.38 -1.39 9.06
CA LEU A 150 -4.10 -0.70 8.98
C LEU A 150 -3.17 -1.53 8.10
N VAL A 151 -2.68 -0.97 6.99
CA VAL A 151 -1.67 -1.63 6.15
C VAL A 151 -0.33 -0.92 6.32
N LEU A 152 0.59 -1.55 7.06
CA LEU A 152 1.94 -1.03 7.23
C LEU A 152 2.74 -1.26 5.95
N VAL A 153 3.36 -0.21 5.43
CA VAL A 153 4.36 -0.28 4.36
C VAL A 153 5.76 -0.11 4.96
N PRO A 154 6.51 -1.21 5.19
CA PRO A 154 7.76 -1.14 5.92
C PRO A 154 8.93 -0.85 4.95
N PHE A 155 9.53 0.34 5.06
CA PHE A 155 10.69 0.75 4.27
C PHE A 155 12.03 0.43 4.95
N LYS A 156 12.00 0.03 6.23
CA LYS A 156 13.16 -0.40 7.03
C LYS A 156 12.74 -1.35 8.16
N PRO A 157 13.66 -2.18 8.70
CA PRO A 157 13.37 -3.04 9.86
C PRO A 157 12.81 -2.29 11.07
N LEU A 158 13.21 -1.04 11.25
CA LEU A 158 12.71 -0.19 12.33
C LEU A 158 11.20 0.07 12.24
N ASP A 159 10.60 0.02 11.05
CA ASP A 159 9.15 0.22 10.88
C ASP A 159 8.35 -0.95 11.44
N LEU A 160 8.89 -2.18 11.32
CA LEU A 160 8.31 -3.38 11.93
C LEU A 160 8.40 -3.33 13.46
N GLN A 161 9.56 -2.89 13.97
CA GLN A 161 9.73 -2.70 15.41
C GLN A 161 8.80 -1.59 15.94
N TRP A 162 8.65 -0.50 15.20
CA TRP A 162 7.76 0.61 15.57
C TRP A 162 6.32 0.14 15.72
N VAL A 163 5.77 -0.62 14.75
CA VAL A 163 4.38 -1.03 14.86
C VAL A 163 4.19 -1.97 16.06
N ALA A 164 5.12 -2.90 16.31
CA ALA A 164 5.08 -3.75 17.50
C ALA A 164 5.11 -2.90 18.79
N SER A 165 6.01 -1.91 18.87
CA SER A 165 6.11 -1.00 20.02
C SER A 165 4.86 -0.13 20.17
N ALA A 166 4.32 0.43 19.10
CA ALA A 166 3.14 1.30 19.12
C ALA A 166 1.86 0.60 19.57
N PHE A 167 1.81 -0.73 19.45
CA PHE A 167 0.75 -1.57 19.99
C PHE A 167 1.13 -2.27 21.31
N SER A 168 2.32 -2.03 21.87
CA SER A 168 2.74 -2.63 23.14
C SER A 168 3.44 -1.62 24.05
N THR A 169 4.77 -1.50 23.97
CA THR A 169 5.61 -0.78 24.94
C THR A 169 5.58 0.74 24.78
N GLY A 170 5.38 1.24 23.56
CA GLY A 170 5.45 2.67 23.26
C GLY A 170 6.85 3.27 23.47
N GLU A 171 7.91 2.48 23.35
CA GLU A 171 9.30 2.94 23.51
C GLU A 171 9.85 3.63 22.25
N LEU A 172 9.40 3.22 21.06
CA LEU A 172 9.87 3.77 19.78
C LEU A 172 9.09 5.04 19.40
N THR A 173 9.62 6.19 19.81
CA THR A 173 9.03 7.52 19.55
C THR A 173 9.72 8.32 18.44
N HIS A 174 10.87 7.86 17.96
CA HIS A 174 11.64 8.53 16.91
C HIS A 174 12.26 7.52 15.92
N THR A 175 12.22 7.87 14.64
CA THR A 175 13.03 7.28 13.56
C THR A 175 14.07 8.33 13.11
N TYR A 176 14.06 8.77 11.85
CA TYR A 176 14.73 10.02 11.44
C TYR A 176 13.91 11.27 11.81
N THR A 177 12.66 11.08 12.26
CA THR A 177 11.76 12.13 12.76
C THR A 177 10.91 11.56 13.89
N ARG A 178 10.15 12.41 14.58
CA ARG A 178 9.21 11.97 15.62
C ARG A 178 8.07 11.15 14.99
N VAL A 179 7.76 10.02 15.61
CA VAL A 179 6.66 9.13 15.23
C VAL A 179 5.68 8.97 16.41
N LYS A 180 4.48 8.45 16.15
CA LYS A 180 3.48 8.24 17.20
C LYS A 180 4.00 7.20 18.19
N GLN A 181 3.95 7.53 19.49
CA GLN A 181 4.29 6.61 20.58
C GLN A 181 3.34 5.42 20.64
N PHE A 182 2.04 5.71 20.58
CA PHE A 182 0.96 4.72 20.51
C PHE A 182 0.05 5.02 19.33
N ILE A 183 -0.53 3.96 18.77
CA ILE A 183 -1.52 4.08 17.70
C ILE A 183 -2.86 3.49 18.13
N LYS A 184 -3.95 4.22 17.85
CA LYS A 184 -5.30 3.71 18.01
C LYS A 184 -5.72 3.04 16.72
N ALA A 185 -5.88 1.72 16.79
CA ALA A 185 -6.30 0.84 15.70
C ALA A 185 -6.69 -0.52 16.30
N ASP A 186 -7.48 -1.31 15.58
CA ASP A 186 -7.73 -2.70 15.97
C ASP A 186 -6.50 -3.56 15.65
N ARG A 187 -5.90 -4.16 16.68
CA ARG A 187 -4.71 -5.04 16.56
C ARG A 187 -4.96 -6.24 15.66
N SER A 188 -6.19 -6.74 15.59
CA SER A 188 -6.56 -7.88 14.73
C SER A 188 -6.67 -7.51 13.25
N LYS A 189 -6.65 -6.21 12.92
CA LYS A 189 -6.77 -5.68 11.56
C LYS A 189 -5.50 -4.96 11.09
N VAL A 190 -4.36 -5.37 11.62
CA VAL A 190 -3.06 -4.85 11.19
C VAL A 190 -2.42 -5.80 10.19
N LEU A 191 -2.20 -5.30 8.99
CA LEU A 191 -1.60 -6.01 7.87
C LEU A 191 -0.21 -5.46 7.61
N ILE A 192 0.75 -6.35 7.36
CA ILE A 192 2.13 -5.98 7.12
C ILE A 192 2.45 -6.26 5.66
N LEU A 193 2.70 -5.22 4.89
CA LEU A 193 3.06 -5.37 3.49
C LEU A 193 4.45 -6.02 3.36
N SER A 194 4.55 -7.01 2.48
CA SER A 194 5.75 -7.81 2.31
C SER A 194 6.89 -7.00 1.66
N PRO A 195 8.12 -6.99 2.23
CA PRO A 195 9.28 -6.44 1.54
C PRO A 195 9.59 -7.14 0.21
N THR A 196 9.23 -8.42 0.06
CA THR A 196 9.28 -9.14 -1.22
C THR A 196 8.37 -8.48 -2.25
N PHE A 197 7.15 -8.09 -1.85
CA PHE A 197 6.22 -7.38 -2.73
C PHE A 197 6.73 -5.99 -3.11
N LEU A 198 7.34 -5.25 -2.17
CA LEU A 198 7.99 -3.96 -2.50
C LEU A 198 9.12 -4.13 -3.52
N LYS A 199 9.96 -5.15 -3.35
CA LYS A 199 11.04 -5.44 -4.31
C LYS A 199 10.50 -5.86 -5.66
N TYR A 200 9.45 -6.67 -5.68
CA TYR A 200 8.74 -7.06 -6.90
C TYR A 200 8.24 -5.82 -7.67
N ILE A 201 7.61 -4.86 -6.98
CA ILE A 201 7.20 -3.58 -7.59
C ILE A 201 8.42 -2.83 -8.14
N GLN A 202 9.50 -2.74 -7.36
CA GLN A 202 10.72 -2.04 -7.77
C GLN A 202 11.37 -2.68 -9.01
N ASP A 203 11.47 -4.00 -9.06
CA ASP A 203 12.18 -4.71 -10.13
C ASP A 203 11.33 -4.83 -11.40
N ARG A 204 10.03 -5.14 -11.27
CA ARG A 204 9.16 -5.50 -12.40
C ARG A 204 8.36 -4.32 -12.92
N TRP A 205 7.86 -3.47 -12.04
CA TRP A 205 6.96 -2.38 -12.41
C TRP A 205 7.71 -1.09 -12.68
N THR A 206 8.46 -0.58 -11.70
CA THR A 206 9.24 0.66 -11.86
C THR A 206 10.56 0.43 -12.60
N GLN A 207 10.97 -0.83 -12.80
CA GLN A 207 12.22 -1.21 -13.46
C GLN A 207 13.44 -0.47 -12.85
N ARG A 208 13.43 -0.38 -11.51
CA ARG A 208 14.44 0.29 -10.68
C ARG A 208 14.57 1.79 -10.88
N ARG A 209 13.56 2.45 -11.44
CA ARG A 209 13.49 3.91 -11.44
C ARG A 209 13.11 4.44 -10.06
N GLY A 210 13.82 5.46 -9.61
CA GLY A 210 13.77 5.92 -8.22
C GLY A 210 14.44 4.93 -7.25
N ARG A 211 14.50 5.28 -5.97
CA ARG A 211 15.11 4.45 -4.93
C ARG A 211 14.20 3.29 -4.49
N TYR A 212 12.89 3.55 -4.37
CA TYR A 212 11.84 2.57 -4.06
C TYR A 212 10.47 3.11 -4.51
N PRO A 213 9.41 2.29 -4.64
CA PRO A 213 8.09 2.76 -5.05
C PRO A 213 7.40 3.64 -4.00
N SER A 214 6.56 4.58 -4.44
CA SER A 214 5.73 5.41 -3.56
C SER A 214 4.62 4.61 -2.90
N THR A 215 4.15 5.06 -1.72
CA THR A 215 3.02 4.42 -1.02
C THR A 215 1.77 4.31 -1.90
N GLY A 216 1.51 5.31 -2.74
CA GLY A 216 0.36 5.29 -3.63
C GLY A 216 0.49 4.26 -4.75
N PHE A 217 1.65 4.19 -5.37
CA PHE A 217 1.90 3.17 -6.37
C PHE A 217 1.88 1.77 -5.76
N THR A 218 2.45 1.59 -4.56
CA THR A 218 2.35 0.32 -3.81
C THR A 218 0.90 -0.07 -3.51
N ALA A 219 0.05 0.85 -3.06
CA ALA A 219 -1.36 0.57 -2.80
C ALA A 219 -2.15 0.20 -4.07
N LEU A 220 -1.79 0.81 -5.22
CA LEU A 220 -2.35 0.45 -6.51
C LEU A 220 -1.98 -0.99 -6.91
N LEU A 221 -0.70 -1.34 -6.81
CA LEU A 221 -0.25 -2.68 -7.19
C LEU A 221 -0.79 -3.74 -6.24
N PHE A 222 -0.91 -3.41 -4.95
CA PHE A 222 -1.64 -4.23 -3.99
C PHE A 222 -3.07 -4.49 -4.47
N ALA A 223 -3.82 -3.43 -4.83
CA ALA A 223 -5.19 -3.58 -5.34
C ALA A 223 -5.27 -4.43 -6.61
N LEU A 224 -4.28 -4.36 -7.50
CA LEU A 224 -4.22 -5.17 -8.71
C LEU A 224 -3.99 -6.67 -8.44
N HIS A 225 -3.31 -7.02 -7.35
CA HIS A 225 -3.12 -8.41 -6.94
C HIS A 225 -4.30 -8.97 -6.14
N SER A 226 -5.10 -8.09 -5.54
CA SER A 226 -6.09 -8.50 -4.56
C SER A 226 -7.54 -8.30 -5.06
N CYS A 227 -7.80 -7.31 -5.90
CA CYS A 227 -9.15 -6.96 -6.38
C CYS A 227 -9.43 -7.47 -7.81
N GLN A 228 -10.70 -7.71 -8.14
CA GLN A 228 -11.12 -8.05 -9.51
C GLN A 228 -11.23 -6.82 -10.41
N GLN A 229 -11.59 -5.68 -9.83
CA GLN A 229 -11.75 -4.39 -10.50
C GLN A 229 -11.10 -3.31 -9.66
N VAL A 230 -10.31 -2.45 -10.31
CA VAL A 230 -9.57 -1.38 -9.64
C VAL A 230 -9.87 -0.06 -10.32
N SER A 231 -10.37 0.89 -9.53
CA SER A 231 -10.56 2.28 -9.93
C SER A 231 -9.58 3.15 -9.16
N VAL A 232 -8.97 4.12 -9.84
CA VAL A 232 -7.88 4.95 -9.31
C VAL A 232 -8.28 6.41 -9.37
N PHE A 233 -8.16 7.09 -8.23
CA PHE A 233 -8.56 8.49 -8.05
C PHE A 233 -7.43 9.29 -7.41
N GLY A 234 -7.22 10.54 -7.83
CA GLY A 234 -6.28 11.45 -7.15
C GLY A 234 -4.81 11.06 -7.26
N PHE A 235 -4.39 10.60 -8.44
CA PHE A 235 -2.99 10.35 -8.79
C PHE A 235 -2.52 11.33 -9.86
N GLY A 236 -1.24 11.72 -9.78
CA GLY A 236 -0.66 12.69 -10.72
C GLY A 236 -0.72 14.12 -10.24
N ALA A 237 -0.29 15.03 -11.12
CA ALA A 237 -0.42 16.47 -10.94
C ALA A 237 -1.87 16.94 -11.12
N ASP A 238 -2.20 18.11 -10.59
CA ASP A 238 -3.43 18.82 -10.94
C ASP A 238 -3.42 19.37 -12.39
N SER A 239 -4.49 20.05 -12.80
CA SER A 239 -4.63 20.64 -14.14
C SER A 239 -3.59 21.72 -14.47
N GLU A 240 -2.94 22.29 -13.46
CA GLU A 240 -1.89 23.31 -13.59
C GLU A 240 -0.48 22.70 -13.48
N GLY A 241 -0.38 21.38 -13.31
CA GLY A 241 0.89 20.67 -13.14
C GLY A 241 1.43 20.71 -11.71
N ASN A 242 0.66 21.20 -10.74
CA ASN A 242 1.09 21.24 -9.35
C ASN A 242 0.87 19.89 -8.66
N TRP A 243 1.83 19.52 -7.82
CA TRP A 243 1.79 18.28 -7.05
C TRP A 243 1.58 18.58 -5.57
N HIS A 244 0.34 18.93 -5.23
CA HIS A 244 -0.08 19.29 -3.88
C HIS A 244 -1.11 18.31 -3.34
N HIS A 245 -1.33 18.30 -2.02
CA HIS A 245 -2.39 17.50 -1.43
C HIS A 245 -3.75 18.23 -1.47
N TYR A 246 -4.84 17.52 -1.74
CA TYR A 246 -6.19 18.12 -1.83
C TYR A 246 -6.66 18.83 -0.55
N TRP A 247 -6.11 18.46 0.62
CA TRP A 247 -6.53 19.02 1.90
C TRP A 247 -5.73 20.23 2.36
N GLU A 248 -4.67 20.62 1.66
CA GLU A 248 -3.82 21.74 2.04
C GLU A 248 -3.64 22.74 0.89
N ARG A 249 -3.42 24.01 1.24
CA ARG A 249 -3.03 25.03 0.26
C ARG A 249 -1.51 25.20 0.30
N ASN A 250 -0.79 24.23 -0.27
CA ASN A 250 0.65 24.29 -0.35
C ASN A 250 1.06 24.86 -1.72
N ARG A 251 1.38 26.16 -1.78
CA ARG A 251 1.86 26.81 -3.02
C ARG A 251 3.27 26.36 -3.44
N TRP A 252 4.01 25.65 -2.58
CA TRP A 252 5.36 25.14 -2.83
C TRP A 252 5.39 23.62 -3.08
N ALA A 253 4.29 23.08 -3.59
CA ALA A 253 4.10 21.66 -3.75
C ALA A 253 5.03 21.02 -4.78
N GLY A 254 5.26 19.70 -4.67
CA GLY A 254 6.25 18.98 -5.47
C GLY A 254 7.63 18.82 -4.83
N GLY A 255 7.80 19.18 -3.54
CA GLY A 255 9.03 18.93 -2.80
C GLY A 255 9.50 17.47 -2.85
N PHE A 256 8.57 16.51 -2.87
CA PHE A 256 8.91 15.09 -3.01
C PHE A 256 9.58 14.77 -4.36
N ARG A 257 9.23 15.46 -5.46
CA ARG A 257 9.90 15.29 -6.77
C ARG A 257 11.36 15.75 -6.73
N ARG A 258 11.69 16.72 -5.86
CA ARG A 258 13.06 17.20 -5.68
C ARG A 258 13.93 16.19 -4.94
N THR A 259 13.35 15.39 -4.05
CA THR A 259 14.10 14.36 -3.30
C THR A 259 14.55 13.19 -4.15
N ARG A 260 13.90 12.95 -5.31
CA ARG A 260 14.15 11.83 -6.23
C ARG A 260 14.11 10.43 -5.58
N VAL A 261 13.51 10.32 -4.39
CA VAL A 261 13.32 9.04 -3.69
C VAL A 261 12.41 8.12 -4.50
N HIS A 262 11.37 8.69 -5.10
CA HIS A 262 10.47 8.03 -6.03
C HIS A 262 10.54 8.73 -7.40
N ASP A 263 10.41 7.96 -8.49
CA ASP A 263 10.22 8.52 -9.83
C ASP A 263 8.72 8.65 -10.12
N ALA A 264 8.13 9.75 -9.65
CA ALA A 264 6.69 9.99 -9.75
C ALA A 264 6.19 10.08 -11.20
N ASP A 265 7.05 10.54 -12.13
CA ASP A 265 6.70 10.63 -13.54
C ASP A 265 6.67 9.22 -14.17
N ALA A 266 7.62 8.35 -13.83
CA ALA A 266 7.59 6.95 -14.26
C ALA A 266 6.40 6.18 -13.68
N GLU A 267 6.12 6.33 -12.38
CA GLU A 267 4.94 5.71 -11.74
C GLU A 267 3.65 6.17 -12.42
N PHE A 268 3.51 7.48 -12.67
CA PHE A 268 2.33 8.02 -13.35
C PHE A 268 2.18 7.51 -14.78
N GLY A 269 3.28 7.40 -15.53
CA GLY A 269 3.27 6.80 -16.87
C GLY A 269 2.80 5.34 -16.86
N ILE A 270 3.18 4.57 -15.82
CA ILE A 270 2.69 3.20 -15.64
C ILE A 270 1.19 3.17 -15.34
N ILE A 271 0.68 4.08 -14.50
CA ILE A 271 -0.76 4.23 -14.22
C ILE A 271 -1.53 4.53 -15.52
N GLN A 272 -1.05 5.48 -16.32
CA GLN A 272 -1.67 5.80 -17.61
C GLN A 272 -1.67 4.58 -18.55
N ARG A 273 -0.58 3.82 -18.58
CA ARG A 273 -0.49 2.60 -19.40
C ARG A 273 -1.46 1.52 -18.92
N LEU A 274 -1.57 1.30 -17.62
CA LEU A 274 -2.54 0.37 -17.02
C LEU A 274 -3.98 0.75 -17.40
N ALA A 275 -4.31 2.05 -17.38
CA ALA A 275 -5.62 2.54 -17.79
C ALA A 275 -5.87 2.32 -19.29
N ALA A 276 -4.88 2.64 -20.14
CA ALA A 276 -4.97 2.43 -21.60
C ALA A 276 -5.15 0.95 -21.98
N GLU A 277 -4.63 0.02 -21.17
CA GLU A 277 -4.82 -1.43 -21.35
C GLU A 277 -6.07 -1.99 -20.66
N GLY A 278 -6.92 -1.14 -20.07
CA GLY A 278 -8.15 -1.57 -19.39
C GLY A 278 -7.91 -2.39 -18.12
N ARG A 279 -6.72 -2.26 -17.51
CA ARG A 279 -6.37 -2.93 -16.25
C ARG A 279 -6.92 -2.20 -15.03
N ILE A 280 -7.08 -0.89 -15.14
CA ILE A 280 -7.69 -0.03 -14.13
C ILE A 280 -8.64 0.96 -14.79
N ALA A 281 -9.64 1.43 -14.06
CA ALA A 281 -10.38 2.64 -14.41
C ALA A 281 -9.66 3.83 -13.77
N PHE A 282 -9.11 4.75 -14.57
CA PHE A 282 -8.40 5.92 -14.03
C PHE A 282 -9.27 7.17 -14.13
N HIS A 283 -9.57 7.77 -12.98
CA HIS A 283 -10.45 8.92 -12.88
C HIS A 283 -9.64 10.21 -12.88
N ARG A 284 -9.64 10.72 -14.13
CA ARG A 284 -9.58 12.09 -14.63
C ARG A 284 -9.97 13.17 -13.67
#